data_AF-A0A6V2NP08-F1
#
_entry.id   AF-A0A6V2NP08-F1
#
_cell.length_a   1.000
_cell.length_b   1.000
_cell.length_c   1.000
_cell.angle_alpha   90.00
_cell.angle_beta   90.00
_cell.angle_gamma   90.00
#
_symmetry.space_group_name_H-M   'P 1'
#
loop_
_entity.id
_entity.type
_entity.pdbx_description
1 polymer ?
#
loop_
_entity_poly.entity_id
_entity_poly.type
_entity_poly.pdbx_seq_one_letter_code
_entity_poly.pdbx_strand_id
1 'polypeptide(L)'
;MPLHRMALLFLAALPTAAIAYSPGASFVRMSLSGNECAASSTSSRRTFFSKAAAVTLGTVTASNVATSYGAGGPAEAVGPVKVTLTNPTYFAEPCPPSKPIPGEKAMKGMKGLCVTVKADLAESPPKDLEKVGVYGFVTDGVTGDSVLANNPDLSTDAGQFAMIESVTTNDRKVEFELIAAIPREKDVTQFENGIGPLNFDGLRIISYPGGQQYGAISPCEMNEFSSECEAWEDENGPYQKAEYMIKSNPRTKGR
;
A
#
# COMPACT_ATOMS: atom_id res chain seq x y z
N MET A 1 6.96 43.29 -39.93
CA MET A 1 8.33 43.64 -39.50
C MET A 1 8.83 42.53 -38.58
N PRO A 2 9.74 41.66 -39.05
CA PRO A 2 10.22 40.52 -38.26
C PRO A 2 11.49 40.92 -37.51
N LEU A 3 11.48 40.89 -36.17
CA LEU A 3 12.71 40.98 -35.39
C LEU A 3 13.12 39.58 -34.93
N HIS A 4 14.16 39.08 -35.59
CA HIS A 4 15.00 37.99 -35.11
C HIS A 4 15.57 38.31 -33.73
N ARG A 5 15.54 37.34 -32.81
CA ARG A 5 16.56 37.23 -31.77
C ARG A 5 17.10 35.81 -31.71
N MET A 6 18.30 35.69 -32.25
CA MET A 6 19.26 34.62 -31.96
C MET A 6 19.48 34.53 -30.45
N ALA A 7 19.38 33.33 -29.90
CA ALA A 7 19.96 33.01 -28.60
C ALA A 7 21.12 32.05 -28.84
N LEU A 8 22.30 32.50 -28.39
CA LEU A 8 23.59 31.83 -28.46
C LEU A 8 23.55 30.44 -27.78
N LEU A 9 24.02 29.43 -28.49
CA LEU A 9 24.56 28.21 -27.89
C LEU A 9 25.92 28.52 -27.25
N PHE A 10 26.00 28.45 -25.92
CA PHE A 10 27.27 28.32 -25.21
C PHE A 10 27.50 26.83 -24.91
N LEU A 11 28.36 26.17 -25.70
CA LEU A 11 29.00 24.92 -25.31
C LEU A 11 30.13 25.25 -24.32
N ALA A 12 29.93 24.98 -23.03
CA ALA A 12 31.01 24.91 -22.06
C ALA A 12 31.40 23.43 -21.87
N ALA A 13 32.56 23.06 -22.39
CA ALA A 13 33.20 21.78 -22.12
C ALA A 13 33.79 21.81 -20.70
N LEU A 14 33.37 20.89 -19.83
CA LEU A 14 33.96 20.70 -18.50
C LEU A 14 34.98 19.54 -18.54
N PRO A 15 36.13 19.69 -17.86
CA PRO A 15 37.14 18.64 -17.78
C PRO A 15 36.70 17.49 -16.86
N THR A 16 36.78 16.27 -17.39
CA THR A 16 36.67 15.02 -16.64
C THR A 16 37.85 14.87 -15.69
N ALA A 17 37.61 15.07 -14.39
CA ALA A 17 38.53 14.67 -13.33
C ALA A 17 38.25 13.21 -12.95
N ALA A 18 39.19 12.33 -13.28
CA ALA A 18 39.20 10.95 -12.84
C ALA A 18 39.57 10.90 -11.34
N ILE A 19 38.64 10.47 -10.49
CA ILE A 19 38.92 10.12 -9.09
C ILE A 19 39.12 8.60 -9.03
N ALA A 20 40.37 8.20 -8.83
CA ALA A 20 40.72 6.86 -8.41
C ALA A 20 40.34 6.70 -6.92
N TYR A 21 39.51 5.72 -6.58
CA TYR A 21 39.27 5.34 -5.19
C TYR A 21 39.78 3.92 -4.93
N SER A 22 40.57 3.82 -3.86
CA SER A 22 41.31 2.65 -3.39
C SER A 22 40.40 1.61 -2.73
N PRO A 23 40.62 0.30 -2.94
CA PRO A 23 39.99 -0.74 -2.13
C PRO A 23 40.79 -0.94 -0.85
N GLY A 24 40.17 -0.82 0.32
CA GLY A 24 40.86 -1.14 1.56
C GLY A 24 40.15 -0.69 2.82
N ALA A 25 39.21 -1.50 3.31
CA ALA A 25 38.97 -1.60 4.75
C ALA A 25 38.36 -2.97 5.08
N SER A 26 39.08 -3.67 5.94
CA SER A 26 38.86 -5.04 6.38
C SER A 26 37.53 -5.28 7.09
N PHE A 27 37.02 -6.48 6.88
CA PHE A 27 36.13 -7.22 7.76
C PHE A 27 36.55 -7.09 9.23
N VAL A 28 35.65 -6.61 10.09
CA VAL A 28 35.65 -6.97 11.52
C VAL A 28 34.35 -7.71 11.79
N ARG A 29 34.46 -9.04 11.78
CA ARG A 29 33.41 -9.98 12.16
C ARG A 29 33.42 -10.06 13.69
N MET A 30 32.58 -9.28 14.37
CA MET A 30 32.35 -9.48 15.81
C MET A 30 31.52 -10.76 16.00
N SER A 31 32.22 -11.84 16.35
CA SER A 31 31.65 -13.08 16.88
C SER A 31 31.31 -12.86 18.36
N LEU A 32 30.04 -12.69 18.67
CA LEU A 32 29.54 -12.79 20.05
C LEU A 32 29.19 -14.25 20.31
N SER A 33 30.08 -14.92 21.03
CA SER A 33 29.90 -16.25 21.59
C SER A 33 29.44 -16.12 23.05
N GLY A 34 28.40 -16.88 23.42
CA GLY A 34 28.09 -17.24 24.81
C GLY A 34 26.89 -16.52 25.43
N ASN A 35 25.74 -17.18 25.48
CA ASN A 35 25.43 -17.98 26.66
C ASN A 35 24.27 -18.95 26.40
N GLU A 36 24.55 -20.20 26.76
CA GLU A 36 23.62 -21.30 26.89
C GLU A 36 22.54 -20.96 27.93
N CYS A 37 21.27 -21.11 27.56
CA CYS A 37 20.21 -21.42 28.50
C CYS A 37 19.41 -22.58 27.91
N ALA A 38 19.81 -23.78 28.31
CA ALA A 38 19.04 -24.99 28.13
C ALA A 38 17.80 -24.95 29.03
N ALA A 39 16.61 -25.05 28.43
CA ALA A 39 15.47 -25.81 28.98
C ALA A 39 14.31 -25.84 27.98
N SER A 40 14.10 -27.03 27.40
CA SER A 40 12.81 -27.74 27.33
C SER A 40 11.56 -26.95 26.88
N SER A 41 11.11 -27.20 25.64
CA SER A 41 9.80 -27.83 25.41
C SER A 41 9.59 -28.15 23.93
N THR A 42 9.95 -29.37 23.56
CA THR A 42 9.64 -29.98 22.28
C THR A 42 8.13 -30.29 22.26
N SER A 43 7.34 -29.51 21.52
CA SER A 43 5.97 -29.88 21.16
C SER A 43 5.79 -29.76 19.66
N SER A 44 6.27 -30.78 18.95
CA SER A 44 6.00 -31.01 17.54
C SER A 44 4.62 -31.63 17.39
N ARG A 45 3.66 -30.85 16.89
CA ARG A 45 2.36 -31.34 16.41
C ARG A 45 2.11 -30.73 15.04
N ARG A 46 2.47 -31.45 13.97
CA ARG A 46 1.80 -31.49 12.64
C ARG A 46 2.68 -32.21 11.60
N THR A 47 2.78 -33.53 11.70
CA THR A 47 3.20 -34.39 10.58
C THR A 47 2.51 -35.75 10.68
N PHE A 48 1.20 -35.75 10.44
CA PHE A 48 0.36 -36.90 10.09
C PHE A 48 -0.75 -36.24 9.25
N PHE A 49 -0.91 -36.43 7.95
CA PHE A 49 -1.16 -37.66 7.22
C PHE A 49 -0.73 -37.49 5.76
N SER A 50 0.17 -38.34 5.28
CA SER A 50 0.39 -38.54 3.85
C SER A 50 0.63 -40.03 3.61
N LYS A 51 -0.47 -40.77 3.41
CA LYS A 51 -0.52 -42.07 2.72
C LYS A 51 -1.96 -42.60 2.65
N ALA A 52 -2.56 -42.45 1.47
CA ALA A 52 -3.60 -43.33 0.92
C ALA A 52 -3.60 -43.05 -0.59
N ALA A 53 -2.87 -43.84 -1.37
CA ALA A 53 -3.36 -45.06 -2.00
C ALA A 53 -4.40 -44.74 -3.09
N ALA A 54 -3.93 -44.79 -4.33
CA ALA A 54 -4.73 -44.77 -5.54
C ALA A 54 -5.71 -45.95 -5.55
N VAL A 55 -7.00 -45.69 -5.76
CA VAL A 55 -8.03 -46.71 -5.96
C VAL A 55 -9.04 -46.22 -7.02
N THR A 56 -8.92 -46.84 -8.19
CA THR A 56 -9.94 -47.26 -9.18
C THR A 56 -10.87 -46.25 -9.86
N LEU A 57 -10.77 -46.27 -11.19
CA LEU A 57 -11.82 -45.98 -12.16
C LEU A 57 -13.15 -46.66 -11.79
N GLY A 58 -14.19 -45.86 -11.61
CA GLY A 58 -15.57 -46.30 -11.51
C GLY A 58 -16.47 -45.35 -12.29
N THR A 59 -16.88 -45.77 -13.49
CA THR A 59 -17.95 -45.14 -14.27
C THR A 59 -19.26 -45.26 -13.51
N VAL A 60 -19.82 -44.12 -13.10
CA VAL A 60 -21.23 -44.03 -12.67
C VAL A 60 -21.90 -42.93 -13.45
N THR A 61 -22.65 -43.35 -14.46
CA THR A 61 -23.78 -42.63 -15.04
C THR A 61 -24.83 -42.45 -13.94
N ALA A 62 -25.04 -41.21 -13.51
CA ALA A 62 -26.19 -40.82 -12.70
C ALA A 62 -26.86 -39.61 -13.35
N SER A 63 -27.99 -39.88 -14.00
CA SER A 63 -28.95 -38.91 -14.49
C SER A 63 -29.51 -38.12 -13.32
N ASN A 64 -29.24 -36.82 -13.25
CA ASN A 64 -29.91 -35.93 -12.30
C ASN A 64 -31.06 -35.19 -12.98
N VAL A 65 -32.23 -35.55 -12.48
CA VAL A 65 -33.52 -34.90 -12.56
C VAL A 65 -33.39 -33.38 -12.46
N ALA A 66 -33.96 -32.69 -13.44
CA ALA A 66 -34.16 -31.26 -13.45
C ALA A 66 -35.26 -30.89 -12.44
N THR A 67 -34.88 -30.54 -11.22
CA THR A 67 -35.72 -29.77 -10.30
C THR A 67 -35.36 -28.30 -10.45
N SER A 68 -36.16 -27.60 -11.24
CA SER A 68 -36.19 -26.14 -11.38
C SER A 68 -36.69 -25.49 -10.08
N TYR A 69 -35.82 -25.39 -9.08
CA TYR A 69 -35.94 -24.41 -8.00
C TYR A 69 -35.00 -23.25 -8.33
N GLY A 70 -35.55 -22.03 -8.29
CA GLY A 70 -34.99 -20.79 -8.82
C GLY A 70 -33.47 -20.74 -8.89
N ALA A 71 -32.96 -20.60 -10.11
CA ALA A 71 -31.55 -20.40 -10.41
C ALA A 71 -31.03 -19.19 -9.62
N GLY A 72 -30.52 -19.45 -8.42
CA GLY A 72 -29.52 -18.59 -7.82
C GLY A 72 -28.39 -18.53 -8.83
N GLY A 73 -28.16 -17.35 -9.41
CA GLY A 73 -27.03 -17.10 -10.30
C GLY A 73 -25.73 -17.59 -9.66
N PRO A 74 -24.67 -17.84 -10.46
CA PRO A 74 -23.39 -18.27 -9.92
C PRO A 74 -23.03 -17.34 -8.76
N ALA A 75 -22.84 -17.92 -7.57
CA ALA A 75 -22.37 -17.17 -6.43
C ALA A 75 -20.96 -16.68 -6.80
N GLU A 76 -20.85 -15.43 -7.26
CA GLU A 76 -19.56 -14.81 -7.44
C GLU A 76 -18.91 -14.79 -6.06
N ALA A 77 -17.88 -15.61 -5.86
CA ALA A 77 -17.06 -15.53 -4.67
C ALA A 77 -16.38 -14.16 -4.73
N VAL A 78 -16.97 -13.21 -4.01
CA VAL A 78 -16.57 -11.80 -3.97
C VAL A 78 -15.23 -11.70 -3.25
N GLY A 79 -14.15 -12.01 -3.97
CA GLY A 79 -12.76 -11.90 -3.52
C GLY A 79 -12.18 -10.50 -3.72
N PRO A 80 -11.01 -10.21 -3.13
CA PRO A 80 -10.32 -8.94 -3.36
C PRO A 80 -9.96 -8.78 -4.84
N VAL A 81 -10.31 -7.63 -5.40
CA VAL A 81 -9.94 -7.25 -6.76
C VAL A 81 -8.56 -6.63 -6.70
N LYS A 82 -7.62 -7.16 -7.49
CA LYS A 82 -6.22 -6.70 -7.56
C LYS A 82 -5.94 -6.21 -8.97
N VAL A 83 -5.43 -4.99 -9.10
CA VAL A 83 -5.03 -4.42 -10.39
C VAL A 83 -3.61 -3.87 -10.27
N THR A 84 -2.73 -4.24 -11.19
CA THR A 84 -1.34 -3.79 -11.21
C THR A 84 -1.24 -2.39 -11.83
N LEU A 85 -0.37 -1.55 -11.27
CA LEU A 85 -0.05 -0.23 -11.79
C LEU A 85 1.25 -0.27 -12.59
N THR A 86 1.31 0.49 -13.68
CA THR A 86 2.44 0.56 -14.61
C THR A 86 2.80 2.01 -14.92
N ASN A 87 4.02 2.24 -15.40
CA ASN A 87 4.54 3.56 -15.77
C ASN A 87 4.30 4.68 -14.72
N PRO A 88 4.64 4.46 -13.44
CA PRO A 88 4.47 5.50 -12.44
C PRO A 88 5.35 6.70 -12.77
N THR A 89 4.72 7.87 -12.81
CA THR A 89 5.37 9.18 -12.87
C THR A 89 5.01 9.92 -11.61
N TYR A 90 5.90 10.78 -11.11
CA TYR A 90 5.67 11.43 -9.83
C TYR A 90 6.11 12.89 -9.84
N PHE A 91 5.48 13.65 -8.96
CA PHE A 91 5.82 15.02 -8.63
C PHE A 91 5.91 15.13 -7.11
N ALA A 92 6.93 15.81 -6.60
CA ALA A 92 7.16 15.93 -5.16
C ALA A 92 7.19 17.39 -4.74
N GLU A 93 6.51 17.68 -3.65
CA GLU A 93 6.50 19.00 -3.02
C GLU A 93 6.60 18.89 -1.50
N PRO A 94 7.07 19.93 -0.79
CA PRO A 94 7.02 19.96 0.66
C PRO A 94 5.57 19.83 1.16
N CYS A 95 5.32 18.89 2.07
CA CYS A 95 3.99 18.71 2.64
C CYS A 95 3.53 19.96 3.41
N PRO A 96 2.25 20.35 3.29
CA PRO A 96 1.69 21.39 4.14
C PRO A 96 1.65 20.93 5.61
N PRO A 97 1.73 21.85 6.58
CA PRO A 97 1.71 21.51 8.00
C PRO A 97 0.39 20.88 8.47
N SER A 98 -0.68 20.95 7.66
CA SER A 98 -1.98 20.34 7.92
C SER A 98 -2.02 18.82 7.72
N LYS A 99 -1.04 18.23 7.02
CA LYS A 99 -0.97 16.77 6.78
C LYS A 99 0.23 16.18 7.54
N PRO A 100 0.06 15.82 8.83
CA PRO A 100 1.16 15.24 9.60
C PRO A 100 1.57 13.88 9.04
N ILE A 101 2.86 13.56 9.18
CA ILE A 101 3.40 12.27 8.73
C ILE A 101 2.75 11.16 9.56
N PRO A 102 2.15 10.13 8.92
CA PRO A 102 1.68 8.96 9.64
C PRO A 102 2.81 8.37 10.48
N GLY A 103 2.61 8.24 11.79
CA GLY A 103 3.64 7.75 12.70
C GLY A 103 4.68 8.79 13.14
N GLU A 104 4.34 10.08 13.19
CA GLU A 104 5.23 11.19 13.59
C GLU A 104 6.11 10.91 14.82
N LYS A 105 5.58 10.18 15.82
CA LYS A 105 6.36 9.79 17.02
C LYS A 105 7.56 8.90 16.71
N ALA A 106 7.44 8.02 15.71
CA ALA A 106 8.52 7.14 15.26
C ALA A 106 9.49 7.87 14.31
N MET A 107 9.04 8.96 13.68
CA MET A 107 9.76 9.64 12.59
C MET A 107 10.45 10.94 13.00
N LYS A 108 10.78 11.09 14.29
CA LYS A 108 11.49 12.26 14.82
C LYS A 108 12.87 12.40 14.16
N GLY A 109 13.03 13.41 13.29
CA GLY A 109 14.26 13.64 12.53
C GLY A 109 14.11 13.44 11.01
N MET A 110 12.95 12.96 10.56
CA MET A 110 12.60 12.86 9.15
C MET A 110 11.84 14.13 8.72
N LYS A 111 11.87 14.44 7.43
CA LYS A 111 11.00 15.43 6.78
C LYS A 111 10.01 14.69 5.87
N GLY A 112 8.77 15.13 5.88
CA GLY A 112 7.74 14.60 4.98
C GLY A 112 7.74 15.37 3.68
N LEU A 113 7.74 14.67 2.55
CA LEU A 113 7.46 15.22 1.23
C LEU A 113 6.19 14.59 0.69
N CYS A 114 5.32 15.42 0.14
CA CYS A 114 4.06 15.00 -0.45
C CYS A 114 4.34 14.69 -1.91
N VAL A 115 4.21 13.42 -2.26
CA VAL A 115 4.53 12.91 -3.59
C VAL A 115 3.22 12.51 -4.26
N THR A 116 2.86 13.22 -5.31
CA THR A 116 1.73 12.89 -6.17
C THR A 116 2.21 11.96 -7.27
N VAL A 117 1.66 10.74 -7.29
CA VAL A 117 2.01 9.70 -8.25
C VAL A 117 0.87 9.51 -9.24
N LYS A 118 1.21 9.50 -10.53
CA LYS A 118 0.32 9.19 -11.65
C LYS A 118 0.79 7.90 -12.28
N ALA A 119 -0.07 6.89 -12.32
CA ALA A 119 0.23 5.59 -12.89
C ALA A 119 -0.87 5.11 -13.83
N ASP A 120 -0.48 4.29 -14.81
CA ASP A 120 -1.41 3.64 -15.73
C ASP A 120 -1.88 2.30 -15.15
N LEU A 121 -3.17 1.99 -15.28
CA LEU A 121 -3.72 0.69 -14.93
C LEU A 121 -3.34 -0.34 -15.99
N ALA A 122 -2.71 -1.45 -15.59
CA ALA A 122 -2.36 -2.54 -16.52
C ALA A 122 -3.61 -3.18 -17.15
N GLU A 123 -4.68 -3.30 -16.36
CA GLU A 123 -5.96 -3.87 -16.75
C GLU A 123 -7.09 -3.00 -16.19
N SER A 124 -8.16 -2.80 -16.96
CA SER A 124 -9.35 -2.11 -16.45
C SER A 124 -10.04 -2.97 -15.39
N PRO A 125 -10.50 -2.38 -14.27
CA PRO A 125 -11.18 -3.16 -13.24
C PRO A 125 -12.51 -3.71 -13.79
N PRO A 126 -12.97 -4.88 -13.34
CA PRO A 126 -14.21 -5.51 -13.84
C PRO A 126 -15.48 -4.79 -13.38
N LYS A 127 -15.37 -3.91 -12.38
CA LYS A 127 -16.45 -3.11 -11.80
C LYS A 127 -15.86 -1.83 -11.22
N ASP A 128 -16.72 -0.85 -10.98
CA ASP A 128 -16.32 0.36 -10.29
C ASP A 128 -15.89 0.01 -8.85
N LEU A 129 -14.71 0.51 -8.47
CA LEU A 129 -14.08 0.22 -7.20
C LEU A 129 -14.13 1.47 -6.33
N GLU A 130 -14.53 1.32 -5.08
CA GLU A 130 -14.51 2.38 -4.07
C GLU A 130 -13.49 2.06 -2.98
N LYS A 131 -12.91 3.10 -2.37
CA LYS A 131 -11.95 3.03 -1.26
C LYS A 131 -10.82 2.03 -1.54
N VAL A 132 -10.08 2.29 -2.61
CA VAL A 132 -9.07 1.37 -3.10
C VAL A 132 -7.75 1.64 -2.41
N GLY A 133 -7.17 0.63 -1.78
CA GLY A 133 -5.85 0.73 -1.15
C GLY A 133 -4.73 0.55 -2.17
N VAL A 134 -3.70 1.39 -2.08
CA VAL A 134 -2.47 1.28 -2.88
C VAL A 134 -1.39 0.57 -2.06
N TYR A 135 -0.77 -0.44 -2.65
CA TYR A 135 0.26 -1.30 -2.07
C TYR A 135 1.48 -1.38 -3.00
N GLY A 136 2.64 -1.75 -2.46
CA GLY A 136 3.88 -1.90 -3.20
C GLY A 136 5.09 -1.32 -2.46
N PHE A 137 6.20 -1.24 -3.18
CA PHE A 137 7.47 -0.75 -2.67
C PHE A 137 7.85 0.54 -3.37
N VAL A 138 8.32 1.51 -2.58
CA VAL A 138 8.87 2.75 -3.10
C VAL A 138 10.25 2.92 -2.47
N THR A 139 11.28 2.92 -3.30
CA THR A 139 12.68 3.02 -2.89
C THR A 139 13.35 4.23 -3.52
N ASP A 140 14.35 4.76 -2.86
CA ASP A 140 15.24 5.78 -3.42
C ASP A 140 16.15 5.11 -4.46
N GLY A 141 16.17 5.61 -5.69
CA GLY A 141 16.97 5.08 -6.78
C GLY A 141 18.48 5.22 -6.60
N VAL A 142 18.93 6.07 -5.67
CA VAL A 142 20.36 6.26 -5.38
C VAL A 142 20.82 5.33 -4.26
N THR A 143 20.09 5.30 -3.13
CA THR A 143 20.52 4.54 -1.95
C THR A 143 19.88 3.15 -1.86
N GLY A 144 18.75 2.94 -2.53
CA GLY A 144 17.94 1.73 -2.39
C GLY A 144 17.11 1.68 -1.11
N ASP A 145 17.13 2.74 -0.30
CA ASP A 145 16.38 2.78 0.96
C ASP A 145 14.88 2.97 0.70
N SER A 146 14.05 2.42 1.57
CA SER A 146 12.61 2.66 1.55
C SER A 146 12.28 4.10 1.88
N VAL A 147 11.43 4.73 1.07
CA VAL A 147 10.91 6.08 1.37
C VAL A 147 9.62 6.05 2.19
N LEU A 148 9.08 4.84 2.43
CA LEU A 148 7.86 4.63 3.20
C LEU A 148 8.20 4.38 4.67
N ALA A 149 7.62 5.20 5.55
CA ALA A 149 7.85 5.13 7.01
C ALA A 149 7.52 3.75 7.61
N ASN A 150 6.52 3.06 7.06
CA ASN A 150 6.01 1.81 7.58
C ASN A 150 6.85 0.58 7.19
N ASN A 151 7.89 0.74 6.37
CA ASN A 151 8.67 -0.38 5.85
C ASN A 151 10.15 -0.04 5.62
N PRO A 152 10.92 0.25 6.69
CA PRO A 152 12.32 0.64 6.55
C PRO A 152 13.23 -0.51 6.08
N ASP A 153 12.83 -1.77 6.28
CA ASP A 153 13.65 -2.96 6.04
C ASP A 153 13.36 -3.66 4.69
N LEU A 154 12.33 -3.23 3.95
CA LEU A 154 11.91 -3.80 2.66
C LEU A 154 11.60 -5.31 2.70
N SER A 155 11.52 -5.90 3.88
CA SER A 155 11.35 -7.35 4.07
C SER A 155 9.91 -7.79 3.81
N THR A 156 8.97 -6.90 4.06
CA THR A 156 7.53 -7.14 3.88
C THR A 156 6.91 -6.01 3.06
N ASP A 157 5.78 -6.27 2.39
CA ASP A 157 5.01 -5.21 1.70
C ASP A 157 4.70 -4.10 2.72
N ALA A 158 4.82 -2.83 2.31
CA ALA A 158 4.65 -1.68 3.22
C ALA A 158 3.23 -1.49 3.74
N GLY A 159 2.35 -2.42 3.42
CA GLY A 159 0.92 -2.32 3.64
C GLY A 159 0.30 -1.28 2.72
N GLN A 160 -0.87 -0.80 3.13
CA GLN A 160 -1.57 0.26 2.44
C GLN A 160 -0.93 1.60 2.81
N PHE A 161 -0.34 2.29 1.84
CA PHE A 161 0.28 3.61 2.09
C PHE A 161 -0.47 4.77 1.45
N ALA A 162 -1.39 4.50 0.53
CA ALA A 162 -2.31 5.49 -0.03
C ALA A 162 -3.70 4.88 -0.26
N MET A 163 -4.71 5.74 -0.37
CA MET A 163 -6.08 5.35 -0.63
C MET A 163 -6.65 6.23 -1.75
N ILE A 164 -7.31 5.58 -2.71
CA ILE A 164 -8.00 6.23 -3.82
C ILE A 164 -9.50 6.14 -3.54
N GLU A 165 -10.22 7.25 -3.63
CA GLU A 165 -11.65 7.29 -3.29
C GLU A 165 -12.48 6.40 -4.20
N SER A 166 -12.28 6.50 -5.52
CA SER A 166 -12.95 5.66 -6.50
C SER A 166 -12.11 5.47 -7.76
N VAL A 167 -12.27 4.31 -8.41
CA VAL A 167 -11.68 3.99 -9.71
C VAL A 167 -12.79 3.38 -10.56
N THR A 168 -13.10 4.01 -11.69
CA THR A 168 -14.13 3.52 -12.60
C THR A 168 -13.56 2.53 -13.62
N THR A 169 -14.43 1.72 -14.20
CA THR A 169 -14.09 0.80 -15.29
C THR A 169 -13.46 1.48 -16.52
N ASN A 170 -13.74 2.77 -16.74
CA ASN A 170 -13.24 3.53 -17.88
C ASN A 170 -11.88 4.21 -17.63
N ASP A 171 -11.45 4.26 -16.37
CA ASP A 171 -10.21 4.92 -16.02
C ASP A 171 -9.02 4.08 -16.48
N ARG A 172 -8.09 4.74 -17.17
CA ARG A 172 -6.79 4.15 -17.57
C ARG A 172 -5.64 4.65 -16.71
N LYS A 173 -5.86 5.76 -16.02
CA LYS A 173 -4.87 6.46 -15.21
C LYS A 173 -5.44 6.70 -13.83
N VAL A 174 -4.60 6.51 -12.83
CA VAL A 174 -4.93 6.81 -11.44
C VAL A 174 -3.90 7.78 -10.88
N GLU A 175 -4.37 8.65 -9.99
CA GLU A 175 -3.57 9.62 -9.29
C GLU A 175 -3.77 9.42 -7.78
N PHE A 176 -2.67 9.33 -7.04
CA PHE A 176 -2.70 9.20 -5.59
C PHE A 176 -1.54 9.97 -4.96
N GLU A 177 -1.73 10.40 -3.72
CA GLU A 177 -0.74 11.10 -2.93
C GLU A 177 -0.15 10.14 -1.90
N LEU A 178 1.18 10.14 -1.77
CA LEU A 178 1.89 9.44 -0.71
C LEU A 178 2.83 10.41 0.02
N ILE A 179 3.05 10.16 1.31
CA ILE A 179 3.98 10.96 2.11
C ILE A 179 5.31 10.19 2.21
N ALA A 180 6.31 10.66 1.48
CA ALA A 180 7.66 10.14 1.52
C ALA A 180 8.39 10.72 2.74
N ALA A 181 9.07 9.87 3.50
CA ALA A 181 9.84 10.30 4.65
C ALA A 181 11.34 10.25 4.36
N ILE A 182 12.01 11.40 4.41
CA ILE A 182 13.43 11.53 4.10
C ILE A 182 14.19 12.00 5.35
N PRO A 183 15.38 11.48 5.65
CA PRO A 183 16.22 12.01 6.71
C PRO A 183 16.52 13.50 6.49
N ARG A 184 16.35 14.34 7.52
CA ARG A 184 16.63 15.79 7.42
C ARG A 184 18.09 16.12 7.10
N GLU A 185 18.99 15.21 7.46
CA GLU A 185 20.43 15.33 7.23
C GLU A 185 20.82 15.08 5.77
N LYS A 186 19.94 14.48 4.96
CA LYS A 186 20.21 14.22 3.56
C LYS A 186 20.14 15.53 2.77
N ASP A 187 21.25 15.88 2.13
CA ASP A 187 21.32 17.05 1.25
C ASP A 187 20.49 16.80 -0.01
N VAL A 188 19.35 17.48 -0.12
CA VAL A 188 18.44 17.39 -1.26
C VAL A 188 18.55 18.57 -2.20
N THR A 189 19.45 19.52 -1.92
CA THR A 189 19.60 20.74 -2.74
C THR A 189 20.02 20.44 -4.17
N GLN A 190 20.54 19.22 -4.41
CA GLN A 190 20.95 18.72 -5.72
C GLN A 190 19.79 18.30 -6.61
N PHE A 191 18.59 18.09 -6.06
CA PHE A 191 17.42 17.64 -6.80
C PHE A 191 16.38 18.76 -6.88
N GLU A 192 15.90 19.06 -8.09
CA GLU A 192 14.93 20.15 -8.32
C GLU A 192 13.65 20.00 -7.49
N ASN A 193 13.22 18.76 -7.24
CA ASN A 193 12.01 18.44 -6.48
C ASN A 193 12.27 18.09 -5.00
N GLY A 194 13.49 18.32 -4.51
CA GLY A 194 13.88 18.04 -3.13
C GLY A 194 13.89 16.55 -2.75
N ILE A 195 13.81 15.65 -3.73
CA ILE A 195 13.89 14.19 -3.59
C ILE A 195 14.65 13.59 -4.77
N GLY A 196 15.42 12.52 -4.52
CA GLY A 196 16.10 11.77 -5.56
C GLY A 196 15.13 11.05 -6.51
N PRO A 197 15.66 10.36 -7.55
CA PRO A 197 14.87 9.45 -8.37
C PRO A 197 14.17 8.41 -7.49
N LEU A 198 12.87 8.17 -7.68
CA LEU A 198 12.14 7.12 -6.98
C LEU A 198 11.94 5.91 -7.88
N ASN A 199 12.19 4.72 -7.32
CA ASN A 199 11.89 3.44 -7.94
C ASN A 199 10.61 2.89 -7.32
N PHE A 200 9.66 2.51 -8.17
CA PHE A 200 8.37 1.98 -7.77
C PHE A 200 8.28 0.52 -8.22
N ASP A 201 8.23 -0.40 -7.26
CA ASP A 201 8.23 -1.84 -7.53
C ASP A 201 6.96 -2.49 -6.99
N GLY A 202 6.35 -3.34 -7.82
CA GLY A 202 5.18 -4.13 -7.44
C GLY A 202 3.94 -3.31 -7.07
N LEU A 203 3.81 -2.08 -7.61
CA LEU A 203 2.66 -1.23 -7.35
C LEU A 203 1.36 -1.91 -7.80
N ARG A 204 0.40 -1.96 -6.89
CA ARG A 204 -0.91 -2.55 -7.13
C ARG A 204 -1.98 -1.87 -6.29
N ILE A 205 -3.17 -1.79 -6.85
CA ILE A 205 -4.36 -1.37 -6.12
C ILE A 205 -5.17 -2.61 -5.73
N ILE A 206 -5.65 -2.63 -4.50
CA ILE A 206 -6.46 -3.73 -3.97
C ILE A 206 -7.75 -3.14 -3.41
N SER A 207 -8.89 -3.58 -3.94
CA SER A 207 -10.21 -3.28 -3.39
C SER A 207 -10.81 -4.54 -2.77
N TYR A 208 -11.39 -4.39 -1.59
CA TYR A 208 -12.10 -5.46 -0.89
C TYR A 208 -13.61 -5.24 -1.05
N PRO A 209 -14.25 -5.90 -2.03
CA PRO A 209 -15.68 -5.71 -2.25
C PRO A 209 -16.49 -6.19 -1.03
N GLY A 210 -17.36 -5.30 -0.52
CA GLY A 210 -18.14 -5.54 0.69
C GLY A 210 -17.38 -5.40 2.01
N GLY A 211 -16.05 -5.23 1.94
CA GLY A 211 -15.27 -4.76 3.08
C GLY A 211 -15.34 -3.25 3.08
N GLN A 212 -16.14 -2.66 3.96
CA GLN A 212 -15.75 -1.35 4.46
C GLN A 212 -14.37 -1.55 5.08
N GLN A 213 -13.32 -1.26 4.31
CA GLN A 213 -12.00 -1.09 4.89
C GLN A 213 -12.20 -0.07 5.99
N TYR A 214 -11.86 -0.46 7.21
CA TYR A 214 -11.99 0.32 8.43
C TYR A 214 -11.67 1.78 8.10
N GLY A 215 -12.71 2.60 7.94
CA GLY A 215 -12.52 4.04 8.01
C GLY A 215 -11.91 4.33 9.37
N ALA A 216 -11.37 5.53 9.57
CA ALA A 216 -11.09 5.97 10.92
C ALA A 216 -12.40 5.80 11.72
N ILE A 217 -12.42 4.83 12.63
CA ILE A 217 -13.56 4.57 13.50
C ILE A 217 -13.81 5.90 14.21
N SER A 218 -14.95 6.51 13.95
CA SER A 218 -15.25 7.79 14.58
C SER A 218 -15.39 7.57 16.09
N PRO A 219 -15.10 8.58 16.93
CA PRO A 219 -15.34 8.48 18.36
C PRO A 219 -16.79 8.05 18.68
N CYS A 220 -17.75 8.52 17.86
CA CYS A 220 -19.16 8.13 17.90
C CYS A 220 -19.42 6.65 17.60
N GLU A 221 -18.66 6.02 16.70
CA GLU A 221 -18.80 4.59 16.41
C GLU A 221 -18.31 3.70 17.56
N MET A 222 -17.29 4.14 18.30
CA MET A 222 -16.77 3.41 19.46
C MET A 222 -17.66 3.59 20.68
N ASN A 223 -18.14 4.81 20.92
CA ASN A 223 -19.05 5.11 22.03
C ASN A 223 -19.91 6.33 21.69
N GLU A 224 -21.17 6.07 21.33
CA GLU A 224 -22.17 7.09 21.03
C GLU A 224 -22.53 8.01 22.21
N PHE A 225 -22.19 7.60 23.44
CA PHE A 225 -22.44 8.38 24.66
C PHE A 225 -21.18 9.09 25.19
N SER A 226 -20.07 9.03 24.45
CA SER A 226 -18.86 9.75 24.85
C SER A 226 -18.99 11.24 24.55
N SER A 227 -18.44 12.08 25.42
CA SER A 227 -18.31 13.53 25.15
C SER A 227 -17.46 13.82 23.91
N GLU A 228 -16.59 12.89 23.52
CA GLU A 228 -15.82 12.97 22.27
C GLU A 228 -16.72 12.85 21.04
N CYS A 229 -17.83 12.11 21.14
CA CYS A 229 -18.84 12.06 20.09
C CYS A 229 -19.60 13.37 19.97
N GLU A 230 -20.07 13.94 21.08
CA GLU A 230 -20.77 15.24 21.08
C GLU A 230 -19.92 16.35 20.42
N ALA A 231 -18.64 16.44 20.78
CA ALA A 231 -17.71 17.40 20.16
C ALA A 231 -17.48 17.14 18.66
N TRP A 232 -17.43 15.86 18.26
CA TRP A 232 -17.28 15.50 16.85
C TRP A 232 -18.55 15.83 16.04
N GLU A 233 -19.74 15.63 16.62
CA GLU A 233 -21.03 15.96 16.01
C GLU A 233 -21.24 17.48 15.87
N ASP A 234 -20.76 18.28 16.81
CA ASP A 234 -20.80 19.74 16.72
C ASP A 234 -19.97 20.25 15.51
N GLU A 235 -18.88 19.57 15.16
CA GLU A 235 -18.01 19.92 14.03
C GLU A 235 -18.46 19.33 12.69
N ASN A 236 -18.95 18.09 12.68
CA ASN A 236 -19.20 17.30 11.45
C ASN A 236 -20.70 17.09 11.16
N GLY A 237 -21.57 17.52 12.08
CA GLY A 237 -23.00 17.25 12.05
C GLY A 237 -23.40 15.94 12.74
N PRO A 238 -24.70 15.69 12.90
CA PRO A 238 -25.22 14.54 13.63
C PRO A 238 -24.78 13.22 12.98
N TYR A 239 -24.30 12.29 13.80
CA TYR A 239 -23.81 11.00 13.33
C TYR A 239 -24.96 10.14 12.77
N GLN A 240 -24.88 9.82 11.47
CA GLN A 240 -25.82 8.91 10.83
C GLN A 240 -25.28 7.47 10.88
N LYS A 241 -25.85 6.65 11.77
CA LYS A 241 -25.57 5.21 11.80
C LYS A 241 -25.83 4.61 10.42
N ALA A 242 -24.81 4.03 9.83
CA ALA A 242 -24.94 3.39 8.54
C ALA A 242 -25.95 2.22 8.59
N GLU A 243 -26.71 2.02 7.51
CA GLU A 243 -27.86 1.11 7.49
C GLU A 243 -27.53 -0.32 7.92
N TYR A 244 -26.31 -0.81 7.66
CA TYR A 244 -25.88 -2.15 8.04
C TYR A 244 -25.73 -2.33 9.57
N MET A 245 -25.53 -1.24 10.33
CA MET A 245 -25.51 -1.28 11.79
C MET A 245 -26.93 -1.34 12.37
N ILE A 246 -27.91 -0.75 11.69
CA ILE A 246 -29.32 -0.73 12.12
C ILE A 246 -30.03 -2.02 11.69
N LYS A 247 -29.77 -2.48 10.47
CA LYS A 247 -30.32 -3.74 9.94
C LYS A 247 -29.50 -4.91 10.49
N SER A 248 -29.85 -5.33 11.71
CA SER A 248 -29.40 -6.60 12.28
C SER A 248 -29.61 -7.73 11.26
N ASN A 249 -28.54 -8.41 10.87
CA ASN A 249 -28.60 -9.51 9.92
C ASN A 249 -29.66 -10.54 10.41
N PRO A 250 -30.70 -10.88 9.63
CA PRO A 250 -31.73 -11.82 10.07
C PRO A 250 -31.14 -13.20 10.44
N ARG A 251 -29.93 -13.53 9.96
CA ARG A 251 -29.21 -14.75 10.31
C ARG A 251 -28.72 -14.80 11.77
N THR A 252 -28.53 -13.66 12.44
CA THR A 252 -28.04 -13.61 13.83
C THR A 252 -29.15 -13.39 14.86
N LYS A 253 -30.39 -13.11 14.44
CA LYS A 253 -31.52 -12.82 15.33
C LYS A 253 -32.31 -14.05 15.84
N GLY A 254 -31.81 -15.26 15.59
CA GLY A 254 -32.49 -16.50 15.99
C GLY A 254 -31.53 -17.61 16.42
N ARG A 255 -30.98 -17.49 17.62
CA ARG A 255 -30.51 -18.62 18.43
C ARG A 255 -30.75 -18.33 19.90
#